data_AF-A0A2V6D035-F1
#
_entry.id   AF-A0A2V6D035-F1
#
_cell.length_a   1.000
_cell.length_b   1.000
_cell.length_c   1.000
_cell.angle_alpha   90.00
_cell.angle_beta   90.00
_cell.angle_gamma   90.00
#
_symmetry.space_group_name_H-M   'P 1'
#
loop_
_entity.id
_entity.type
_entity.pdbx_description
1 polymer ?
#
loop_
_entity_poly.entity_id
_entity_poly.type
_entity_poly.pdbx_seq_one_letter_code
_entity_poly.pdbx_strand_id
1 'polypeptide(L)'
;MEGWAHYCEQMMLDQGFGGPRKPPETAEEQKRAAKYKMAQASEALLRLCRLCVSVKMHTQEMSVDEATKFFRENCYYEEKPARTEAMRGTFDYGYLNYSLGKLQILKLREDYKAQQGAEFSLEQFHNQLLDHGMPPIRLLREILIKDKAKWDEVL
;
A
#
# COMPACT_ATOMS: atom_id res chain seq x y z
N MET A 1 -3.43 0.87 -10.80
CA MET A 1 -2.35 -0.12 -11.03
C MET A 1 -1.37 -0.19 -9.89
N GLU A 2 -0.61 0.88 -9.60
CA GLU A 2 0.46 0.85 -8.58
C GLU A 2 -0.01 0.44 -7.17
N GLY A 3 -1.18 0.93 -6.74
CA GLY A 3 -1.76 0.55 -5.45
C GLY A 3 -2.11 -0.94 -5.33
N TRP A 4 -2.51 -1.59 -6.42
CA TRP A 4 -2.80 -3.03 -6.45
C TRP A 4 -1.52 -3.84 -6.25
N ALA A 5 -0.45 -3.51 -6.98
CA ALA A 5 0.85 -4.17 -6.80
C ALA A 5 1.34 -4.04 -5.35
N HIS A 6 1.25 -2.83 -4.78
CA HIS A 6 1.68 -2.60 -3.40
C HIS A 6 0.77 -3.28 -2.36
N TYR A 7 -0.52 -3.41 -2.64
CA TYR A 7 -1.46 -4.24 -1.85
C TYR A 7 -1.08 -5.72 -1.89
N CYS A 8 -0.78 -6.27 -3.07
CA CYS A 8 -0.42 -7.68 -3.25
C CYS A 8 0.83 -8.07 -2.46
N GLU A 9 1.84 -7.20 -2.41
CA GLU A 9 3.07 -7.46 -1.63
C GLU A 9 2.76 -7.82 -0.16
N GLN A 10 1.86 -7.06 0.48
CA GLN A 10 1.43 -7.34 1.84
C GLN A 10 0.48 -8.54 1.90
N MET A 11 -0.51 -8.59 1.01
CA MET A 11 -1.51 -9.66 0.97
C MET A 11 -0.88 -11.04 0.87
N MET A 12 0.15 -11.20 0.02
CA MET A 12 0.86 -12.47 -0.13
C MET A 12 1.46 -12.94 1.20
N LEU A 13 2.09 -12.02 1.96
CA LEU A 13 2.62 -12.35 3.29
C LEU A 13 1.52 -12.67 4.29
N ASP A 14 0.41 -11.94 4.25
CA ASP A 14 -0.76 -12.20 5.11
C ASP A 14 -1.38 -13.59 4.82
N GLN A 15 -1.27 -14.07 3.58
CA GLN A 15 -1.69 -15.42 3.16
C GLN A 15 -0.59 -16.48 3.33
N GLY A 16 0.52 -16.16 3.99
CA GLY A 16 1.56 -17.12 4.39
C GLY A 16 2.73 -17.25 3.42
N PHE A 17 2.83 -16.42 2.38
CA PHE A 17 4.00 -16.43 1.50
C PHE A 17 5.29 -16.15 2.30
N GLY A 18 6.33 -16.96 2.06
CA GLY A 18 7.62 -16.83 2.76
C GLY A 18 7.62 -17.35 4.20
N GLY A 19 6.46 -17.77 4.74
CA GLY A 19 6.32 -18.45 6.02
C GLY A 19 6.05 -19.96 5.87
N PRO A 20 6.15 -20.73 6.96
CA PRO A 20 5.71 -22.13 6.96
C PRO A 20 4.19 -22.23 6.79
N ARG A 21 3.72 -23.36 6.24
CA ARG A 21 2.28 -23.68 6.03
C ARG A 21 1.50 -23.83 7.34
N LYS A 22 2.22 -23.94 8.46
CA LYS A 22 1.75 -23.99 9.85
C LYS A 22 2.46 -22.85 10.62
N PRO A 23 2.00 -22.45 11.82
CA PRO A 23 2.75 -21.50 12.65
C PRO A 23 4.22 -21.94 12.79
N PRO A 24 5.20 -21.03 12.68
CA PRO A 24 6.62 -21.40 12.66
C PRO A 24 7.03 -22.01 14.01
N GLU A 25 7.38 -23.31 13.97
CA GLU A 25 7.72 -24.11 15.16
C GLU A 25 9.22 -24.01 15.49
N THR A 26 10.06 -23.72 14.50
CA THR A 26 11.51 -23.58 14.68
C THR A 26 11.98 -22.13 14.64
N ALA A 27 13.10 -21.84 15.33
CA ALA A 27 13.71 -20.51 15.33
C ALA A 27 14.12 -20.02 13.93
N GLU A 28 14.58 -20.93 13.06
CA GLU A 28 14.97 -20.59 11.68
C GLU A 28 13.76 -20.22 10.81
N GLU A 29 12.63 -20.90 10.97
CA GLU A 29 11.38 -20.53 10.27
C GLU A 29 10.85 -19.17 10.72
N GLN A 30 10.89 -18.89 12.03
CA GLN A 30 10.50 -17.58 12.58
C GLN A 30 11.38 -16.47 12.00
N LYS A 31 12.70 -16.70 11.96
CA LYS A 31 13.68 -15.77 11.39
C LYS A 31 13.44 -15.53 9.90
N ARG A 32 13.11 -16.58 9.13
CA ARG A 32 12.79 -16.46 7.70
C ARG A 32 11.52 -15.63 7.47
N ALA A 33 10.44 -15.92 8.19
CA ALA A 33 9.20 -15.16 8.08
C ALA A 33 9.39 -13.68 8.46
N ALA A 34 10.17 -13.42 9.52
CA ALA A 34 10.53 -12.06 9.92
C ALA A 34 11.33 -11.32 8.85
N LYS A 35 12.27 -11.98 8.17
CA LYS A 35 13.04 -11.38 7.06
C LYS A 35 12.15 -10.92 5.91
N TYR A 36 11.17 -11.74 5.49
CA TYR A 36 10.23 -11.33 4.43
C TYR A 36 9.36 -10.14 4.85
N LYS A 37 8.82 -10.16 6.07
CA LYS A 37 8.06 -9.03 6.61
C LYS A 37 8.90 -7.76 6.68
N MET A 38 10.14 -7.86 7.15
CA MET A 38 11.07 -6.72 7.22
C MET A 38 11.39 -6.15 5.83
N ALA A 39 11.66 -7.01 4.84
CA ALA A 39 11.91 -6.58 3.47
C ALA A 39 10.68 -5.87 2.86
N GLN A 40 9.49 -6.46 2.99
CA GLN A 40 8.26 -5.85 2.50
C GLN A 40 7.95 -4.52 3.20
N ALA A 41 8.18 -4.43 4.52
CA ALA A 41 7.98 -3.20 5.28
C ALA A 41 8.98 -2.11 4.86
N SER A 42 10.25 -2.46 4.64
CA SER A 42 11.27 -1.52 4.14
C SER A 42 10.87 -0.92 2.79
N GLU A 43 10.40 -1.76 1.86
CA GLU A 43 9.91 -1.28 0.57
C GLU A 43 8.59 -0.49 0.67
N ALA A 44 7.75 -0.77 1.67
CA ALA A 44 6.55 0.02 1.94
C ALA A 44 6.89 1.43 2.49
N LEU A 45 7.92 1.55 3.33
CA LEU A 45 8.36 2.83 3.88
C LEU A 45 8.75 3.83 2.79
N LEU A 46 9.43 3.38 1.74
CA LEU A 46 9.76 4.24 0.60
C LEU A 46 8.49 4.86 -0.01
N ARG A 47 7.47 4.04 -0.29
CA ARG A 47 6.23 4.49 -0.94
C ARG A 47 5.38 5.38 -0.02
N LEU A 48 5.42 5.13 1.30
CA LEU A 48 4.85 6.03 2.30
C LEU A 48 5.58 7.37 2.33
N CYS A 49 6.91 7.36 2.23
CA CYS A 49 7.69 8.60 2.15
C CYS A 49 7.39 9.39 0.88
N ARG A 50 7.26 8.71 -0.27
CA ARG A 50 6.81 9.34 -1.53
C ARG A 50 5.46 10.02 -1.38
N LEU A 51 4.51 9.38 -0.70
CA LEU A 51 3.20 9.99 -0.41
C LEU A 51 3.34 11.28 0.40
N CYS A 52 4.07 11.22 1.51
CA CYS A 52 4.29 12.39 2.38
C CYS A 52 5.03 13.52 1.65
N VAL A 53 6.11 13.20 0.95
CA VAL A 53 6.93 14.17 0.22
C VAL A 53 6.14 14.79 -0.93
N SER A 54 5.35 14.00 -1.68
CA SER A 54 4.50 14.54 -2.76
C SER A 54 3.59 15.65 -2.24
N VAL A 55 2.83 15.34 -1.19
CA VAL A 55 1.88 16.30 -0.60
C VAL A 55 2.63 17.52 -0.10
N LYS A 56 3.70 17.33 0.66
CA LYS A 56 4.43 18.44 1.28
C LYS A 56 5.15 19.33 0.26
N MET A 57 5.75 18.78 -0.78
CA MET A 57 6.42 19.57 -1.83
C MET A 57 5.41 20.41 -2.61
N HIS A 58 4.28 19.82 -2.99
CA HIS A 58 3.29 20.47 -3.87
C HIS A 58 2.25 21.32 -3.13
N THR A 59 2.19 21.26 -1.80
CA THR A 59 1.19 22.01 -1.00
C THR A 59 1.74 22.76 0.20
N GLN A 60 2.99 22.49 0.62
CA GLN A 60 3.59 23.01 1.87
C GLN A 60 5.05 23.47 1.66
N GLU A 61 5.43 23.81 0.43
CA GLU A 61 6.73 24.42 0.09
C GLU A 61 7.97 23.62 0.52
N MET A 62 7.83 22.30 0.76
CA MET A 62 8.96 21.44 1.09
C MET A 62 9.99 21.44 -0.05
N SER A 63 11.23 21.80 0.28
CA SER A 63 12.36 21.80 -0.65
C SER A 63 12.89 20.39 -0.94
N VAL A 64 13.69 20.26 -2.01
CA VAL A 64 14.39 19.00 -2.33
C VAL A 64 15.32 18.56 -1.21
N ASP A 65 15.98 19.49 -0.53
CA ASP A 65 16.93 19.16 0.55
C ASP A 65 16.19 18.66 1.80
N GLU A 66 15.05 19.27 2.15
CA GLU A 66 14.16 18.78 3.22
C GLU A 66 13.57 17.42 2.89
N ALA A 67 13.12 17.22 1.64
CA ALA A 67 12.63 15.92 1.19
C ALA A 67 13.74 14.85 1.20
N THR A 68 14.96 15.20 0.82
CA THR A 68 16.12 14.29 0.89
C THR A 68 16.37 13.87 2.33
N LYS A 69 16.38 14.82 3.28
CA LYS A 69 16.47 14.52 4.71
C LYS A 69 15.32 13.63 5.17
N PHE A 70 14.09 13.91 4.72
CA PHE A 70 12.91 13.12 5.05
C PHE A 70 13.05 11.65 4.64
N PHE A 71 13.50 11.36 3.41
CA PHE A 71 13.74 9.98 2.96
C PHE A 71 14.84 9.28 3.78
N ARG A 72 15.94 9.98 4.11
CA ARG A 72 17.02 9.40 4.94
C ARG A 72 16.52 9.01 6.33
N GLU A 73 15.70 9.86 6.95
CA GLU A 73 15.22 9.67 8.32
C GLU A 73 14.07 8.65 8.42
N ASN A 74 13.24 8.53 7.38
CA ASN A 74 11.98 7.76 7.45
C ASN A 74 11.97 6.47 6.63
N CYS A 75 12.84 6.31 5.63
CA CYS A 75 13.01 5.04 4.93
C CYS A 75 14.47 4.58 4.82
N TYR A 76 15.36 5.18 5.61
CA TYR A 76 16.75 4.75 5.82
C TYR A 76 17.58 4.63 4.52
N TYR A 77 17.23 5.44 3.51
CA TYR A 77 18.03 5.53 2.30
C TYR A 77 19.29 6.34 2.56
N GLU A 78 20.39 5.94 1.92
CA GLU A 78 21.59 6.77 1.86
C GLU A 78 21.33 8.05 1.06
N GLU A 79 22.18 9.06 1.24
CA GLU A 79 21.95 10.40 0.69
C GLU A 79 21.71 10.40 -0.83
N LYS A 80 22.53 9.66 -1.59
CA LYS A 80 22.40 9.61 -3.05
C LYS A 80 21.03 9.07 -3.51
N PRO A 81 20.57 7.87 -3.12
CA PRO A 81 19.25 7.40 -3.50
C PRO A 81 18.11 8.25 -2.90
N ALA A 82 18.25 8.76 -1.67
CA ALA A 82 17.26 9.65 -1.07
C ALA A 82 17.07 10.94 -1.89
N ARG A 83 18.17 11.53 -2.37
CA ARG A 83 18.13 12.74 -3.21
C ARG A 83 17.51 12.46 -4.57
N THR A 84 17.74 11.27 -5.15
CA THR A 84 17.06 10.85 -6.39
C THR A 84 15.54 10.79 -6.21
N GLU A 85 15.06 10.22 -5.11
CA GLU A 85 13.62 10.16 -4.80
C GLU A 85 13.02 11.55 -4.53
N ALA A 86 13.75 12.41 -3.81
CA ALA A 86 13.35 13.80 -3.60
C ALA A 86 13.26 14.59 -4.92
N MET A 87 14.26 14.46 -5.80
CA MET A 87 14.25 15.08 -7.12
C MET A 87 13.10 14.57 -7.97
N ARG A 88 12.80 13.27 -7.93
CA ARG A 88 11.64 12.69 -8.64
C ARG A 88 10.33 13.36 -8.23
N GLY A 89 10.16 13.64 -6.94
CA GLY A 89 8.97 14.31 -6.41
C GLY A 89 8.67 15.66 -7.04
N THR A 90 9.68 16.36 -7.55
CA THR A 90 9.50 17.68 -8.18
C THR A 90 8.73 17.63 -9.50
N PHE A 91 8.77 16.50 -10.22
CA PHE A 91 8.13 16.35 -11.52
C PHE A 91 7.13 15.18 -11.60
N ASP A 92 7.18 14.22 -10.68
CA ASP A 92 6.25 13.09 -10.58
C ASP A 92 5.50 13.15 -9.25
N TYR A 93 4.52 14.06 -9.15
CA TYR A 93 3.62 14.12 -7.99
C TYR A 93 2.76 12.83 -7.85
N GLY A 94 2.58 12.09 -8.94
CA GLY A 94 1.77 10.88 -9.01
C GLY A 94 2.38 9.67 -8.28
N TYR A 95 3.66 9.71 -7.91
CA TYR A 95 4.32 8.65 -7.12
C TYR A 95 3.76 8.46 -5.69
N LEU A 96 2.81 9.29 -5.26
CA LEU A 96 2.01 9.04 -4.04
C LEU A 96 0.98 7.91 -4.22
N ASN A 97 0.59 7.61 -5.45
CA ASN A 97 -0.52 6.71 -5.78
C ASN A 97 -0.27 5.25 -5.38
N TYR A 98 0.98 4.85 -5.13
CA TYR A 98 1.33 3.53 -4.59
C TYR A 98 0.65 3.30 -3.24
N SER A 99 0.97 4.15 -2.25
CA SER A 99 0.45 3.99 -0.89
C SER A 99 -0.99 4.44 -0.80
N LEU A 100 -1.38 5.53 -1.47
CA LEU A 100 -2.78 5.96 -1.50
C LEU A 100 -3.69 4.86 -2.05
N GLY A 101 -3.37 4.32 -3.23
CA GLY A 101 -4.16 3.26 -3.85
C GLY A 101 -4.21 1.99 -3.00
N LYS A 102 -3.10 1.61 -2.35
CA LYS A 102 -3.10 0.48 -1.41
C LYS A 102 -4.04 0.70 -0.23
N LEU A 103 -4.00 1.86 0.41
CA LEU A 103 -4.87 2.19 1.54
C LEU A 103 -6.34 2.15 1.13
N GLN A 104 -6.66 2.71 -0.04
CA GLN A 104 -8.02 2.67 -0.58
C GLN A 104 -8.51 1.25 -0.87
N ILE A 105 -7.66 0.37 -1.40
CA ILE A 105 -7.99 -1.05 -1.62
C ILE A 105 -8.20 -1.77 -0.28
N LEU A 106 -7.37 -1.49 0.73
CA LEU A 106 -7.52 -2.06 2.06
C LEU A 106 -8.85 -1.62 2.72
N LYS A 107 -9.20 -0.33 2.66
CA LYS A 107 -10.48 0.17 3.15
C LYS A 107 -11.66 -0.49 2.43
N LEU A 108 -11.62 -0.54 1.10
CA LEU A 108 -12.64 -1.23 0.30
C LEU A 108 -12.76 -2.71 0.67
N ARG A 109 -11.66 -3.42 0.88
CA ARG A 109 -11.66 -4.83 1.33
C ARG A 109 -12.32 -4.99 2.70
N GLU A 110 -11.99 -4.13 3.66
CA GLU A 110 -12.58 -4.19 5.00
C GLU A 110 -14.08 -3.90 4.97
N ASP A 111 -14.53 -2.91 4.20
CA ASP A 111 -15.95 -2.61 4.04
C ASP A 111 -16.70 -3.75 3.35
N TYR A 112 -16.12 -4.33 2.30
CA TYR A 112 -16.68 -5.48 1.60
C TYR A 112 -16.76 -6.69 2.53
N LYS A 113 -15.72 -6.94 3.33
CA LYS A 113 -15.71 -8.00 4.34
C LYS A 113 -16.79 -7.81 5.40
N ALA A 114 -16.93 -6.60 5.93
CA ALA A 114 -17.99 -6.28 6.88
C ALA A 114 -19.40 -6.49 6.30
N GLN A 115 -19.59 -6.17 5.01
CA GLN A 115 -20.84 -6.40 4.29
C GLN A 115 -21.15 -7.90 4.09
N GLN A 116 -20.16 -8.72 3.74
CA GLN A 116 -20.38 -10.16 3.49
C GLN A 116 -20.46 -10.99 4.78
N GLY A 117 -19.90 -10.50 5.89
CA GLY A 117 -19.92 -11.21 7.16
C GLY A 117 -19.25 -12.59 7.06
N ALA A 118 -19.98 -13.64 7.46
CA ALA A 118 -19.48 -15.01 7.43
C ALA A 118 -19.22 -15.54 6.01
N GLU A 119 -19.87 -14.98 4.99
CA GLU A 119 -19.73 -15.39 3.59
C GLU A 119 -18.53 -14.72 2.89
N PHE A 120 -17.72 -13.94 3.61
CA PHE A 120 -16.58 -13.26 3.01
C PHE A 120 -15.54 -14.27 2.48
N SER A 121 -15.21 -14.13 1.20
CA SER A 121 -14.05 -14.77 0.57
C SER A 121 -13.11 -13.73 -0.01
N LEU A 122 -11.82 -13.87 0.30
CA LEU A 122 -10.77 -13.01 -0.24
C LEU A 122 -10.63 -13.19 -1.76
N GLU A 123 -10.80 -14.42 -2.25
CA GLU A 123 -10.78 -14.74 -3.68
C GLU A 123 -11.93 -14.04 -4.40
N GLN A 124 -13.16 -14.13 -3.85
CA GLN A 124 -14.31 -13.45 -4.43
C GLN A 124 -14.13 -11.94 -4.46
N PHE A 125 -13.55 -11.35 -3.40
CA PHE A 125 -13.21 -9.93 -3.39
C PHE A 125 -12.23 -9.57 -4.51
N HIS A 126 -11.17 -10.36 -4.72
CA HIS A 126 -10.20 -10.11 -5.79
C HIS A 126 -10.79 -10.27 -7.18
N ASN A 127 -11.64 -11.28 -7.41
CA ASN A 127 -12.34 -11.46 -8.68
C ASN A 127 -13.20 -10.22 -8.98
N GLN A 128 -14.06 -9.81 -8.04
CA GLN A 128 -14.90 -8.63 -8.19
C GLN A 128 -14.08 -7.35 -8.42
N LEU A 129 -12.95 -7.18 -7.73
CA LEU A 129 -12.09 -6.01 -7.91
C LEU A 129 -11.47 -5.95 -9.32
N LEU A 130 -11.04 -7.10 -9.86
CA LEU A 130 -10.28 -7.19 -11.11
C LEU A 130 -11.17 -7.29 -12.36
N ASP A 131 -12.40 -7.79 -12.23
CA ASP A 131 -13.36 -7.98 -13.34
C ASP A 131 -13.80 -6.65 -13.98
N HIS A 132 -13.53 -5.51 -13.33
CA HIS A 132 -13.89 -4.18 -13.82
C HIS A 132 -12.69 -3.40 -14.42
N GLY A 133 -11.51 -4.03 -14.51
CA GLY A 133 -10.30 -3.39 -15.02
C GLY A 133 -9.69 -2.42 -14.00
N MET A 134 -9.63 -1.13 -14.32
CA MET A 134 -8.91 -0.12 -13.52
C MET A 134 -9.71 1.14 -13.20
N PRO A 135 -10.99 1.08 -12.78
CA PRO A 135 -11.70 2.30 -12.42
C PRO A 135 -11.09 2.91 -11.15
N PRO A 136 -11.29 4.23 -10.92
CA PRO A 136 -11.02 4.84 -9.62
C PRO A 136 -11.70 4.03 -8.50
N ILE A 137 -11.04 3.89 -7.33
CA ILE A 137 -11.58 3.10 -6.21
C ILE A 137 -12.97 3.59 -5.80
N ARG A 138 -13.22 4.90 -5.88
CA ARG A 138 -14.54 5.46 -5.62
C ARG A 138 -15.63 4.84 -6.52
N LEU A 139 -15.39 4.63 -7.81
CA LEU A 139 -16.35 4.00 -8.71
C LEU A 139 -16.48 2.50 -8.44
N LEU A 140 -15.37 1.82 -8.10
CA LEU A 140 -15.43 0.42 -7.66
C LEU A 140 -16.31 0.23 -6.42
N ARG A 141 -16.32 1.21 -5.50
CA ARG A 141 -17.21 1.18 -4.32
C ARG A 141 -18.69 1.18 -4.71
N GLU A 142 -19.10 1.85 -5.80
CA GLU A 142 -20.50 1.80 -6.26
C GLU A 142 -20.92 0.41 -6.74
N ILE A 143 -19.96 -0.37 -7.23
CA ILE A 143 -20.20 -1.70 -7.77
C ILE A 143 -20.17 -2.73 -6.63
N LEU A 144 -19.19 -2.64 -5.71
CA LEU A 144 -18.93 -3.66 -4.70
C LEU A 144 -19.67 -3.42 -3.37
N ILE A 145 -20.00 -2.17 -3.02
CA ILE A 145 -20.60 -1.80 -1.73
C ILE A 145 -22.08 -1.46 -1.92
N LYS A 146 -22.95 -2.19 -1.22
CA LYS A 146 -24.42 -2.05 -1.26
C LYS A 146 -24.89 -0.76 -0.58
N ASP A 147 -24.23 -0.39 0.52
CA ASP A 147 -24.57 0.83 1.26
C ASP A 147 -24.01 2.07 0.56
N LYS A 148 -24.91 2.84 -0.05
CA LYS A 148 -24.57 4.06 -0.79
C LYS A 148 -23.92 5.13 0.08
N ALA A 149 -24.22 5.16 1.38
CA ALA A 149 -23.63 6.13 2.29
C ALA A 149 -22.10 5.94 2.41
N LYS A 150 -21.61 4.73 2.14
CA LYS A 150 -20.19 4.39 2.23
C LYS A 150 -19.43 4.62 0.92
N TRP A 151 -20.08 5.00 -0.17
CA TRP A 151 -19.41 5.07 -1.47
C TRP A 151 -18.23 6.06 -1.45
N ASP A 152 -18.38 7.21 -0.79
CA ASP A 152 -17.32 8.23 -0.69
C ASP A 152 -16.26 7.94 0.38
N GLU A 153 -16.44 6.92 1.23
CA GLU A 153 -15.48 6.51 2.26
C GLU A 153 -14.28 5.74 1.68
N VAL A 154 -13.41 6.43 0.94
CA VAL A 154 -12.27 5.80 0.25
C VAL A 154 -11.05 5.58 1.14
N LEU A 155 -10.98 6.16 2.34
CA LEU A 155 -9.90 6.02 3.31
C LEU A 155 -10.44 5.71 4.70
#